data_AF-A0A7V9U6K6-F1
#
_entry.id   AF-A0A7V9U6K6-F1
#
_cell.length_a   1.000
_cell.length_b   1.000
_cell.length_c   1.000
_cell.angle_alpha   90.00
_cell.angle_beta   90.00
_cell.angle_gamma   90.00
#
_symmetry.space_group_name_H-M   'P 1'
#
loop_
_entity.id
_entity.type
_entity.pdbx_description
1 polymer ?
#
loop_
_entity_poly.entity_id
_entity_poly.type
_entity_poly.pdbx_seq_one_letter_code
_entity_poly.pdbx_strand_id
1 'polypeptide(L)' 'MSSRLGVDSEVGRLRTVLLHRPGAELKRLTPRNNDSLLFDGIPWVGRAQEE' A
#
# COMPACT_ATOMS: atom_id res chain seq x y z
N MET A 1 -4.96 -28.98 3.98
CA MET A 1 -5.30 -28.92 2.53
C MET A 1 -4.91 -27.54 2.04
N SER A 2 -4.03 -27.44 1.03
CA SER A 2 -3.71 -26.14 0.41
C SER A 2 -4.84 -25.79 -0.56
N SER A 3 -5.64 -24.77 -0.23
CA SER A 3 -6.60 -24.21 -1.18
C SER A 3 -5.84 -23.49 -2.30
N ARG A 4 -6.19 -23.75 -3.56
CA ARG A 4 -5.65 -23.01 -4.70
C ARG A 4 -5.90 -21.51 -4.52
N LEU A 5 -4.88 -20.68 -4.69
CA LEU A 5 -5.04 -19.22 -4.72
C LEU A 5 -5.90 -18.83 -5.93
N GLY A 6 -6.82 -17.90 -5.74
CA GLY A 6 -7.70 -17.42 -6.80
C GLY A 6 -8.57 -16.25 -6.33
N VAL A 7 -9.00 -15.43 -7.29
CA VAL A 7 -9.94 -14.32 -7.11
C VAL A 7 -10.98 -14.46 -8.19
N ASP A 8 -12.23 -14.70 -7.81
CA ASP A 8 -13.39 -14.92 -8.71
C ASP A 8 -14.47 -13.84 -8.55
N SER A 9 -14.33 -12.95 -7.56
CA SER A 9 -15.23 -11.82 -7.30
C SER A 9 -14.49 -10.67 -6.63
N GLU A 10 -14.84 -9.43 -6.97
CA GLU A 10 -14.36 -8.21 -6.30
C GLU A 10 -15.20 -7.82 -5.06
N VAL A 11 -16.37 -8.43 -4.88
CA VAL A 11 -17.36 -8.08 -3.82
C VAL A 11 -17.76 -9.26 -2.93
N GLY A 12 -17.23 -10.45 -3.20
CA GLY A 12 -17.44 -11.65 -2.38
C GLY A 12 -16.70 -11.59 -1.03
N ARG A 13 -16.91 -12.62 -0.19
CA ARG A 13 -16.21 -12.69 1.11
C ARG A 13 -14.70 -12.87 0.93
N LEU A 14 -13.94 -11.88 1.38
CA LEU A 14 -12.48 -11.94 1.43
C LEU A 14 -12.00 -13.04 2.40
N ARG A 15 -11.12 -13.92 1.93
CA ARG A 15 -10.53 -15.02 2.71
C ARG A 15 -9.07 -14.79 3.06
N THR A 16 -8.31 -14.16 2.17
CA THR A 16 -6.89 -13.90 2.33
C THR A 16 -6.55 -12.64 1.56
N VAL A 17 -5.70 -11.79 2.15
CA VAL A 17 -5.24 -10.53 1.57
C VAL A 17 -3.75 -10.36 1.84
N LEU A 18 -3.06 -9.71 0.91
CA LEU A 18 -1.68 -9.26 1.08
C LEU A 18 -1.69 -7.75 1.27
N LEU A 19 -1.04 -7.27 2.32
CA LEU A 19 -0.89 -5.86 2.64
C LEU A 19 0.60 -5.54 2.80
N HIS A 20 0.97 -4.28 2.55
CA HIS A 20 2.30 -3.75 2.83
C HIS A 20 2.15 -2.52 3.74
N ARG A 21 2.84 -2.52 4.88
CA ARG A 21 2.86 -1.37 5.79
C ARG A 21 3.91 -0.37 5.28
N PRO A 22 3.56 0.92 5.09
CA PRO A 22 4.53 1.90 4.65
C PRO A 22 5.75 1.98 5.57
N GLY A 23 6.93 1.96 4.99
CA GLY A 23 8.20 1.94 5.70
C GLY A 23 9.08 3.16 5.43
N ALA A 24 10.40 2.95 5.52
CA ALA A 24 11.39 3.99 5.30
C ALA A 24 11.46 4.50 3.85
N GLU A 25 10.86 3.79 2.90
CA GLU A 25 10.73 4.22 1.50
C GLU A 25 10.03 5.58 1.39
N LEU A 26 9.00 5.85 2.20
CA LEU A 26 8.27 7.12 2.15
C LEU A 26 9.11 8.30 2.64
N LYS A 27 10.16 8.06 3.46
CA LYS A 27 11.07 9.12 3.93
C LYS A 27 11.95 9.70 2.81
N ARG A 28 11.97 9.06 1.64
CA ARG A 28 12.75 9.50 0.46
C ARG A 28 11.98 10.44 -0.46
N LEU A 29 10.69 10.65 -0.19
CA LEU A 29 9.86 11.57 -0.95
C LEU A 29 10.23 13.01 -0.61
N THR A 30 10.29 13.83 -1.65
CA THR A 30 10.61 15.26 -1.62
C THR A 30 9.68 15.99 -2.57
N PRO A 31 9.51 17.31 -2.43
CA PRO A 31 8.69 18.08 -3.38
C PRO A 31 9.22 18.05 -4.82
N ARG A 32 10.48 17.62 -5.03
CA ARG A 32 11.12 17.57 -6.35
C ARG A 32 10.93 16.24 -7.08
N ASN A 33 10.56 15.18 -6.36
CA ASN A 33 10.48 13.82 -6.92
C ASN A 33 9.12 13.12 -6.71
N ASN A 34 8.20 13.67 -5.91
CA ASN A 34 6.89 13.09 -5.63
C ASN A 34 6.11 12.78 -6.92
N ASP A 35 6.00 13.74 -7.85
CA ASP A 35 5.21 13.59 -9.08
C ASP A 35 5.80 12.46 -9.95
N SER A 36 7.13 12.40 -10.06
CA SER A 36 7.83 11.32 -10.77
C SER A 36 7.69 9.95 -10.12
N LEU A 37 7.41 9.93 -8.81
CA LEU A 37 7.19 8.71 -8.01
C LEU A 37 5.70 8.41 -7.83
N LEU A 38 4.81 9.10 -8.57
CA LEU A 38 3.36 8.88 -8.58
C LEU A 38 2.68 9.20 -7.25
N PHE A 39 3.22 10.19 -6.52
CA PHE A 39 2.61 10.74 -5.31
C PHE A 39 2.06 12.14 -5.56
N ASP A 40 0.77 12.33 -5.29
CA ASP A 40 0.09 13.63 -5.37
C ASP A 40 0.60 14.65 -4.32
N GLY A 41 1.39 14.20 -3.33
CA GLY A 41 1.97 15.01 -2.28
C GLY A 41 2.88 14.23 -1.35
N ILE A 42 3.48 14.89 -0.37
CA ILE A 42 4.39 14.23 0.59
C ILE A 42 3.57 13.67 1.76
N PRO A 43 3.56 12.34 1.97
CA PRO A 43 2.80 11.73 3.05
C PRO A 43 3.45 11.99 4.41
N TRP A 44 2.62 12.12 5.45
CA TRP A 44 3.11 12.12 6.82
C TRP A 44 3.37 10.68 7.28
N VAL A 45 4.62 10.24 7.15
CA VAL A 45 5.02 8.82 7.33
C VAL A 45 4.59 8.23 8.67
N GLY A 46 4.71 8.98 9.78
CA GLY A 46 4.32 8.49 11.11
C GLY A 46 2.83 8.17 11.18
N ARG A 47 1.98 9.09 10.70
CA ARG A 47 0.54 8.89 10.63
C ARG A 47 0.13 7.78 9.66
N ALA A 48 0.81 7.68 8.51
CA ALA A 48 0.54 6.63 7.53
C ALA A 48 0.82 5.20 8.04
N GLN A 49 1.54 5.05 9.14
CA GLN A 49 1.74 3.75 9.80
C GLN A 49 0.69 3.47 10.89
N GLU A 50 0.03 4.49 11.42
CA GLU A 50 -1.01 4.36 12.44
C GLU A 50 -2.39 4.02 11.85
N GLU A 51 -2.65 4.48 10.62
CA GLU A 51 -3.83 4.15 9.80
C GLU A 51 -3.80 2.69 9.31
#